data_AF-A0A9W6V544-F1
#
_entry.id   AF-A0A9W6V544-F1
#
_cell.length_a   1.000
_cell.length_b   1.000
_cell.length_c   1.000
_cell.angle_alpha   90.00
_cell.angle_beta   90.00
_cell.angle_gamma   90.00
#
_symmetry.space_group_name_H-M   'P 1'
#
loop_
_entity.id
_entity.type
_entity.pdbx_description
1 polymer ?
#
loop_
_entity_poly.entity_id
_entity_poly.type
_entity_poly.pdbx_seq_one_letter_code
_entity_poly.pdbx_strand_id
1 'polypeptide(L)' 'MRSVVPVTPFFHDVREADRVLGLQRTTERAVTAGYLTPDQARDRLDHLAHGPFPASVTVFVIAAERAGG' A
#
# COMPACT_ATOMS: atom_id res chain seq x y z
N MET A 1 14.26 3.65 25.25
CA MET A 1 14.95 2.95 24.14
C MET A 1 14.30 3.32 22.82
N ARG A 2 15.08 3.47 21.72
CA ARG A 2 14.56 3.59 20.35
C ARG A 2 14.97 2.35 19.58
N SER A 3 14.02 1.50 19.19
CA SER A 3 14.28 0.32 18.35
C SER A 3 13.70 0.52 16.96
N VAL A 4 14.42 0.07 15.93
CA VAL A 4 13.95 0.06 14.54
C VAL A 4 13.89 -1.39 14.08
N VAL A 5 12.71 -1.85 13.69
CA VAL A 5 12.49 -3.22 13.22
C VAL A 5 12.00 -3.19 11.77
N PRO A 6 12.76 -3.76 10.82
CA PRO A 6 12.28 -3.94 9.46
C PRO A 6 11.32 -5.13 9.42
N VAL A 7 10.13 -4.90 8.87
CA VAL A 7 9.13 -5.94 8.62
C VAL A 7 8.83 -5.94 7.13
N THR A 8 8.97 -7.10 6.48
CA THR A 8 8.70 -7.23 5.03
C THR A 8 7.54 -8.19 4.81
N PRO A 9 6.28 -7.74 4.92
CA PRO A 9 5.15 -8.57 4.55
C PRO A 9 5.19 -8.88 3.05
N PHE A 10 4.82 -10.12 2.73
CA PHE A 10 4.54 -10.57 1.38
C PHE A 10 3.04 -10.78 1.25
N PHE A 11 2.44 -10.17 0.23
CA PHE A 11 1.00 -10.27 -0.03
C PHE A 11 0.76 -11.12 -1.28
N HIS A 12 -0.20 -12.03 -1.16
CA HIS A 12 -0.71 -12.84 -2.26
C HIS A 12 -2.10 -12.39 -2.72
N ASP A 13 -2.80 -11.60 -1.89
CA ASP A 13 -4.12 -11.06 -2.17
C ASP A 13 -4.04 -9.53 -2.27
N VAL A 14 -4.53 -8.99 -3.40
CA VAL A 14 -4.52 -7.56 -3.65
C VAL A 14 -5.39 -6.78 -2.66
N ARG A 15 -6.50 -7.34 -2.17
CA ARG A 15 -7.40 -6.70 -1.20
C ARG A 15 -6.72 -6.60 0.16
N GLU A 16 -5.92 -7.59 0.54
CA GLU A 16 -5.12 -7.52 1.75
C GLU A 16 -4.00 -6.48 1.63
N ALA A 17 -3.29 -6.50 0.49
CA ALA A 17 -2.25 -5.52 0.22
C ALA A 17 -2.80 -4.09 0.17
N ASP A 18 -3.97 -3.88 -0.42
CA ASP A 18 -4.58 -2.55 -0.56
C ASP A 18 -4.88 -1.88 0.79
N ARG A 19 -5.17 -2.66 1.83
CA ARG A 19 -5.32 -2.11 3.20
C ARG A 19 -4.05 -1.43 3.71
N VAL A 20 -2.88 -1.86 3.22
CA VAL A 20 -1.57 -1.33 3.59
C VAL A 20 -1.05 -0.33 2.56
N LEU A 21 -1.17 -0.67 1.27
CA LEU A 21 -0.61 0.08 0.16
C LEU A 21 -1.52 1.20 -0.36
N GLY A 22 -2.83 1.12 -0.13
CA GLY A 22 -3.81 2.10 -0.59
C GLY A 22 -3.78 2.31 -2.10
N LEU A 23 -3.69 1.23 -2.88
CA LEU A 23 -3.74 1.19 -4.34
C LEU A 23 -5.01 1.84 -4.87
N GLN A 24 -6.18 1.52 -4.30
CA GLN A 24 -7.45 2.13 -4.68
C GLN A 24 -7.43 3.64 -4.42
N ARG A 25 -7.11 4.05 -3.19
CA ARG A 25 -7.02 5.47 -2.78
C ARG A 25 -6.04 6.25 -3.64
N THR A 26 -4.88 5.67 -3.94
CA THR A 26 -3.83 6.33 -4.74
C THR A 26 -4.28 6.50 -6.19
N THR A 27 -5.01 5.52 -6.72
CA THR A 27 -5.59 5.56 -8.06
C THR A 27 -6.69 6.61 -8.16
N GLU A 28 -7.59 6.69 -7.18
CA GLU A 28 -8.62 7.74 -7.10
C GLU A 28 -8.00 9.15 -7.07
N ARG A 29 -6.94 9.33 -6.26
CA ARG A 29 -6.19 10.61 -6.23
C ARG A 29 -5.55 10.95 -7.58
N ALA A 30 -5.05 9.95 -8.30
CA ALA A 30 -4.49 10.16 -9.64
C ALA A 30 -5.57 10.57 -10.65
N VAL A 31 -6.78 10.05 -10.52
CA VAL A 31 -7.94 10.53 -11.31
C VAL A 31 -8.29 11.96 -10.97
N THR A 32 -8.40 12.30 -9.67
CA THR A 32 -8.68 13.68 -9.24
C THR A 32 -7.64 14.68 -9.75
N ALA A 33 -6.37 14.26 -9.80
CA ALA A 33 -5.27 15.08 -10.31
C ALA A 33 -5.17 15.11 -11.84
N GLY A 34 -6.03 14.39 -12.57
CA GLY A 34 -6.02 14.32 -14.03
C GLY A 34 -4.89 13.48 -14.63
N TYR A 35 -4.15 12.71 -13.80
CA TYR A 35 -3.11 11.79 -14.27
C TYR A 35 -3.69 10.51 -14.87
N LEU A 36 -4.92 10.15 -14.48
CA LEU A 36 -5.66 9.03 -15.03
C LEU A 36 -7.08 9.46 -15.39
N THR A 37 -7.60 8.90 -16.47
CA THR A 37 -9.05 8.89 -16.70
C THR A 37 -9.72 7.85 -15.77
N PRO A 38 -11.03 7.97 -15.49
CA PRO A 38 -11.76 6.97 -14.72
C PRO A 38 -11.68 5.54 -15.32
N ASP A 39 -11.69 5.42 -16.64
CA ASP A 39 -11.59 4.13 -17.32
C ASP A 39 -10.19 3.51 -17.15
N GLN A 40 -9.12 4.29 -17.31
CA GLN A 40 -7.76 3.84 -17.04
C GLN A 40 -7.55 3.41 -15.58
N ALA A 41 -8.21 4.11 -14.64
CA ALA A 41 -8.20 3.73 -13.23
C ALA A 41 -8.89 2.38 -12.99
N ARG A 42 -10.08 2.17 -13.58
CA ARG A 42 -10.79 0.90 -13.49
C ARG A 42 -9.97 -0.25 -14.07
N ASP A 43 -9.49 -0.11 -15.30
CA ASP A 43 -8.74 -1.17 -15.99
C ASP A 43 -7.48 -1.57 -15.21
N ARG A 44 -6.80 -0.59 -14.61
CA ARG A 44 -5.65 -0.84 -13.74
C ARG A 44 -6.03 -1.63 -12.48
N LEU A 45 -7.09 -1.24 -11.78
CA LEU A 45 -7.53 -1.93 -10.56
C LEU A 45 -8.05 -3.34 -10.89
N ASP A 46 -8.77 -3.50 -11.99
CA ASP A 46 -9.27 -4.80 -12.46
C ASP A 46 -8.11 -5.72 -12.84
N HIS A 47 -7.07 -5.21 -13.50
CA HIS A 47 -5.88 -5.99 -13.82
C HIS A 47 -5.18 -6.51 -12.55
N LEU A 48 -5.07 -5.67 -11.51
CA LEU A 48 -4.49 -6.06 -10.23
C LEU A 48 -5.33 -7.10 -9.49
N ALA A 49 -6.66 -7.08 -9.66
CA ALA A 49 -7.58 -8.01 -9.00
C ALA A 49 -7.66 -9.39 -9.64
N HIS A 50 -7.39 -9.50 -10.93
CA HIS A 50 -7.57 -10.75 -11.68
C HIS A 50 -6.25 -11.36 -12.20
N GLY A 51 -5.14 -10.62 -12.10
CA GLY A 51 -3.81 -11.10 -12.48
C GLY A 51 -3.00 -11.67 -11.30
N PRO A 52 -1.83 -12.26 -11.58
CA PRO A 52 -0.86 -12.62 -10.54
C PRO A 52 -0.42 -11.37 -9.76
N PHE A 53 -0.54 -11.40 -8.43
CA PHE A 53 -0.21 -10.27 -7.57
C PHE A 53 0.86 -10.62 -6.52
N PRO A 54 2.14 -10.74 -6.91
CA PRO A 54 3.25 -10.77 -5.96
C PRO A 54 3.59 -9.34 -5.53
N ALA A 55 3.28 -8.97 -4.29
CA ALA A 55 3.65 -7.68 -3.73
C ALA A 55 4.40 -7.85 -2.41
N SER A 56 5.51 -7.12 -2.27
CA SER A 56 6.23 -6.98 -1.00
C SER A 56 6.49 -5.52 -0.72
N VAL A 57 6.46 -5.16 0.56
CA VAL A 57 6.82 -3.82 1.03
C VAL A 57 7.68 -4.00 2.27
N THR A 58 8.72 -3.20 2.42
CA THR A 58 9.49 -3.15 3.67
C THR A 58 9.00 -1.96 4.49
N VAL A 59 8.44 -2.25 5.66
CA VAL A 59 8.02 -1.25 6.64
C VAL A 59 9.06 -1.20 7.76
N PHE A 60 9.59 -0.01 8.03
CA PHE A 60 10.45 0.21 9.19
C PHE A 60 9.61 0.70 10.36
N VAL A 61 9.40 -0.16 11.35
CA VAL A 61 8.67 0.19 12.57
C VAL A 61 9.65 0.79 13.56
N ILE A 62 9.38 2.02 14.00
CA ILE A 62 10.20 2.74 14.99
C ILE A 62 9.40 2.81 16.29
N ALA A 63 9.85 2.09 17.32
CA ALA A 63 9.30 2.21 18.66
C ALA A 63 10.12 3.23 19.45
N ALA A 64 9.46 4.24 20.01
CA ALA A 64 10.04 5.19 20.93
C ALA A 64 9.34 5.09 22.28
N GLU A 65 10.10 4.89 23.34
CA GLU A 65 9.59 4.96 24.71
C GLU A 65 9.52 6.42 25.17
N ARG A 66 8.44 6.80 25.84
CA ARG A 66 8.38 8.08 26.56
C ARG A 66 9.39 8.03 27.70
N ALA A 67 10.23 9.06 27.85
CA ALA A 67 11.03 9.20 29.05
C ALA A 67 10.06 9.27 30.25
N GLY A 68 10.23 8.39 31.23
CA GLY A 68 9.50 8.47 32.49
C GLY A 68 9.73 9.85 33.11
N GLY A 69 8.65 10.47 33.59
CA GLY A 69 8.73 11.68 34.40
C GLY A 69 9.33 11.39 35.77
#